data_AF-A0A520HMW6-F1
#
_entry.id   AF-A0A520HMW6-F1
#
_cell.length_a   1.000
_cell.length_b   1.000
_cell.length_c   1.000
_cell.angle_alpha   90.00
_cell.angle_beta   90.00
_cell.angle_gamma   90.00
#
_symmetry.space_group_name_H-M   'P 1'
#
loop_
_entity.id
_entity.type
_entity.pdbx_description
1 polymer ?
#
loop_
_entity_poly.entity_id
_entity_poly.type
_entity_poly.pdbx_seq_one_letter_code
_entity_poly.pdbx_strand_id
1 'polypeptide(L)'
;MTTLTLYDLADPHARLSETRDADEIADRLAPLGIRFERWQAGIALAEDASDADVIAAYRADIDRLMAAGGYRSCDVIRLLPDNAERATLRTKFLDEHVHDEDEVRFFVEGAGVFYIRGTDAVYA
;
A
#
# COMPACT_ATOMS: atom_id res chain seq x y z
N MET A 1 -7.96 8.46 -1.36
CA MET A 1 -7.23 9.42 -2.23
C MET A 1 -5.74 9.13 -2.08
N THR A 2 -5.01 8.99 -3.18
CA THR A 2 -3.56 8.68 -3.17
C THR A 2 -2.79 9.87 -3.73
N THR A 3 -1.68 10.22 -3.11
CA THR A 3 -0.70 11.18 -3.61
C THR A 3 0.61 10.43 -3.81
N LEU A 4 1.33 10.72 -4.89
CA LEU A 4 2.70 10.27 -5.09
C LEU A 4 3.61 11.49 -5.17
N THR A 5 4.65 11.49 -4.34
CA THR A 5 5.68 12.50 -4.26
C THR A 5 7.02 11.86 -4.58
N LEU A 6 7.79 12.49 -5.46
CA LEU A 6 9.17 12.08 -5.75
C LEU A 6 10.12 13.07 -5.08
N TYR A 7 11.05 12.54 -4.31
CA TYR A 7 12.15 13.28 -3.68
C TYR A 7 13.47 12.88 -4.32
N ASP A 8 14.40 13.83 -4.42
CA ASP A 8 15.76 13.57 -4.86
C ASP A 8 16.48 12.63 -3.88
N LEU A 9 17.23 11.66 -4.41
CA LEU A 9 17.94 10.69 -3.56
C LEU A 9 19.11 11.32 -2.80
N ALA A 10 19.74 12.36 -3.35
CA ALA A 10 20.86 13.07 -2.75
C ALA A 10 20.42 14.20 -1.81
N ASP A 11 19.24 14.78 -2.03
CA ASP A 11 18.64 15.78 -1.13
C ASP A 11 17.19 15.41 -0.77
N PRO A 12 16.94 14.84 0.43
CA PRO A 12 15.60 14.40 0.83
C PRO A 12 14.61 15.56 1.04
N HIS A 13 15.07 16.81 1.02
CA HIS A 13 14.19 17.98 1.08
C HIS A 13 13.83 18.52 -0.31
N ALA A 14 14.53 18.08 -1.36
CA ALA A 14 14.26 18.47 -2.74
C ALA A 14 13.14 17.60 -3.33
N ARG A 15 11.90 18.13 -3.30
CA ARG A 15 10.77 17.51 -4.00
C ARG A 15 10.91 17.75 -5.51
N LEU A 16 11.00 16.67 -6.27
CA LEU A 16 11.09 16.67 -7.72
C LEU A 16 9.71 16.84 -8.39
N SER A 17 8.69 16.11 -7.91
CA SER A 17 7.32 16.21 -8.41
C SER A 17 6.29 15.70 -7.40
N GLU A 18 5.03 16.06 -7.59
CA GLU A 18 3.87 15.54 -6.86
C GLU A 18 2.70 15.33 -7.84
N THR A 19 1.99 14.22 -7.73
CA THR A 19 0.74 13.98 -8.49
C THR A 19 -0.30 13.25 -7.63
N ARG A 20 -1.57 13.43 -8.00
CA ARG A 20 -2.74 12.71 -7.44
C ARG A 20 -3.53 11.97 -8.51
N ASP A 21 -3.12 12.11 -9.77
CA ASP A 21 -3.72 11.44 -10.91
C ASP A 21 -3.42 9.94 -10.85
N ALA A 22 -4.45 9.11 -10.96
CA ALA A 22 -4.31 7.67 -10.74
C ALA A 22 -3.47 7.00 -11.83
N ASP A 23 -3.65 7.43 -13.07
CA ASP A 23 -2.98 6.85 -14.24
C ASP A 23 -1.51 7.27 -14.24
N GLU A 24 -1.24 8.55 -13.93
CA GLU A 24 0.13 9.03 -13.77
C GLU A 24 0.87 8.33 -12.62
N ILE A 25 0.20 8.04 -11.51
CA ILE A 25 0.78 7.26 -10.41
C ILE A 25 1.14 5.86 -10.89
N ALA A 26 0.22 5.17 -11.59
CA ALA A 26 0.48 3.83 -12.11
C ALA A 26 1.66 3.82 -13.09
N ASP A 27 1.69 4.77 -14.02
CA ASP A 27 2.74 4.88 -15.04
C ASP A 27 4.12 5.16 -14.44
N ARG A 28 4.19 5.97 -13.37
CA ARG A 28 5.46 6.27 -12.66
C ARG A 28 5.97 5.10 -11.83
N LEU A 29 5.07 4.28 -11.29
CA LEU A 29 5.41 3.13 -10.44
C LEU A 29 5.72 1.86 -11.25
N ALA A 30 5.12 1.69 -12.43
CA ALA A 30 5.31 0.50 -13.27
C ALA A 30 6.78 0.19 -13.64
N PRO A 31 7.66 1.17 -13.96
CA PRO A 31 9.07 0.90 -14.22
C PRO A 31 9.85 0.33 -13.03
N LEU A 32 9.36 0.53 -11.80
CA LEU A 32 9.91 -0.06 -10.58
C LEU A 32 9.38 -1.48 -10.31
N GLY A 33 8.52 -2.01 -11.18
CA GLY A 33 7.81 -3.28 -10.97
C GLY A 33 6.66 -3.17 -9.97
N ILE A 34 6.22 -1.95 -9.63
CA ILE A 34 5.18 -1.72 -8.64
C ILE A 34 3.82 -1.58 -9.33
N ARG A 35 2.89 -2.45 -8.94
CA ARG A 35 1.51 -2.40 -9.38
C ARG A 35 0.69 -1.46 -8.51
N PHE A 36 -0.04 -0.55 -9.13
CA PHE A 36 -0.98 0.36 -8.46
C PHE A 36 -2.40 0.13 -8.98
N GLU A 37 -3.36 -0.07 -8.07
CA GLU A 37 -4.78 -0.23 -8.40
C GLU A 37 -5.67 0.50 -7.38
N ARG A 38 -6.89 0.83 -7.81
CA ARG A 38 -7.96 1.32 -6.92
C ARG A 38 -9.17 0.40 -7.07
N TRP A 39 -9.57 -0.23 -5.98
CA TRP A 39 -10.72 -1.14 -5.96
C TRP A 39 -11.94 -0.46 -5.34
N GLN A 40 -13.11 -1.01 -5.61
CA GLN A 40 -14.36 -0.61 -4.98
C GLN A 40 -14.94 -1.83 -4.28
N ALA A 41 -15.44 -1.62 -3.06
CA ALA A 41 -16.13 -2.68 -2.34
C ALA A 41 -17.38 -3.11 -3.12
N GLY A 42 -17.54 -4.43 -3.34
CA GLY A 42 -18.71 -4.98 -4.00
C GLY A 42 -19.98 -4.95 -3.14
N ILE A 43 -19.82 -4.73 -1.82
CA ILE A 43 -20.90 -4.58 -0.84
C ILE A 43 -20.58 -3.41 0.10
N ALA A 44 -21.61 -2.82 0.71
CA ALA A 44 -21.41 -1.80 1.73
C ALA A 44 -20.76 -2.42 2.99
N LEU A 45 -19.71 -1.78 3.49
CA LEU A 45 -19.06 -2.14 4.74
C LEU A 45 -19.66 -1.32 5.89
N ALA A 46 -19.99 -1.99 6.99
CA ALA A 46 -20.33 -1.33 8.25
C ALA A 46 -19.06 -0.77 8.93
N GLU A 47 -19.21 0.24 9.78
CA GLU A 47 -18.07 0.82 10.53
C GLU A 47 -17.38 -0.22 11.45
N ASP A 48 -18.12 -1.21 11.93
CA ASP A 48 -17.64 -2.30 12.77
C ASP A 48 -17.48 -3.63 12.01
N ALA A 49 -17.38 -3.57 10.67
CA ALA A 49 -17.24 -4.76 9.82
C ALA A 49 -16.14 -5.70 10.33
N SER A 50 -16.40 -7.00 10.35
CA SER A 50 -15.38 -7.98 10.71
C SER A 50 -14.33 -8.12 9.60
N ASP A 51 -13.18 -8.73 9.90
CA ASP A 51 -12.17 -9.04 8.88
C ASP A 51 -12.74 -9.91 7.75
N ALA A 52 -13.68 -10.81 8.08
CA ALA A 52 -14.38 -11.65 7.11
C ALA A 52 -15.30 -10.84 6.19
N ASP A 53 -15.99 -9.82 6.72
CA ASP A 53 -16.85 -8.94 5.91
C ASP A 53 -16.02 -8.10 4.94
N VAL A 54 -14.86 -7.60 5.39
CA VAL A 54 -13.90 -6.88 4.53
C VAL A 54 -13.41 -7.78 3.41
N ILE A 55 -12.96 -9.00 3.71
CA ILE A 55 -12.51 -9.95 2.69
C ILE A 55 -13.65 -10.29 1.72
N ALA A 56 -14.87 -10.50 2.22
CA ALA A 56 -16.03 -10.78 1.39
C ALA A 56 -16.34 -9.61 0.43
N ALA A 57 -16.21 -8.37 0.90
CA ALA A 57 -16.46 -7.18 0.10
C ALA A 57 -15.50 -6.98 -1.07
N TYR A 58 -14.27 -7.48 -0.96
CA TYR A 58 -13.24 -7.40 -2.00
C TYR A 58 -12.90 -8.75 -2.63
N ARG A 59 -13.73 -9.78 -2.41
CA ARG A 59 -13.39 -11.17 -2.75
C ARG A 59 -13.00 -11.35 -4.21
N ALA A 60 -13.71 -10.71 -5.13
CA ALA A 60 -13.43 -10.82 -6.57
C ALA A 60 -12.04 -10.30 -6.94
N ASP A 61 -11.62 -9.15 -6.39
CA ASP A 61 -10.29 -8.58 -6.63
C ASP A 61 -9.19 -9.37 -5.92
N ILE A 62 -9.44 -9.81 -4.69
CA ILE A 62 -8.53 -10.68 -3.93
C ILE A 62 -8.29 -11.97 -4.71
N ASP A 63 -9.34 -12.65 -5.17
CA ASP A 63 -9.22 -13.91 -5.92
C ASP A 63 -8.47 -13.74 -7.24
N ARG A 64 -8.78 -12.66 -7.98
CA ARG A 64 -8.08 -12.30 -9.21
C ARG A 64 -6.58 -12.11 -8.95
N LEU A 65 -6.23 -11.40 -7.88
CA LEU A 65 -4.84 -11.10 -7.55
C LEU A 65 -4.10 -12.34 -7.04
N MET A 66 -4.72 -13.12 -6.15
CA MET A 66 -4.17 -14.39 -5.65
C MET A 66 -3.91 -15.38 -6.79
N ALA A 67 -4.84 -15.51 -7.74
CA ALA A 67 -4.66 -16.37 -8.90
C ALA A 67 -3.54 -15.87 -9.84
N ALA A 68 -3.41 -14.56 -10.03
CA ALA A 68 -2.38 -13.98 -10.90
C ALA A 68 -0.98 -14.02 -10.29
N GLY A 69 -0.84 -13.76 -8.98
CA GLY A 69 0.44 -13.70 -8.27
C GLY A 69 0.84 -15.01 -7.56
N GLY A 70 -0.05 -16.01 -7.53
CA GLY A 70 0.22 -17.28 -6.82
C GLY A 70 0.19 -17.16 -5.30
N TYR A 71 -0.40 -16.09 -4.75
CA TYR A 71 -0.47 -15.86 -3.31
C TYR A 71 -1.38 -16.90 -2.63
N ARG A 72 -0.99 -17.37 -1.44
CA ARG A 72 -1.66 -18.47 -0.73
C ARG A 72 -2.65 -18.03 0.33
N SER A 73 -2.45 -16.84 0.89
CA SER A 73 -3.25 -16.31 1.98
C SER A 73 -3.45 -14.81 1.83
N CYS A 74 -4.54 -14.33 2.43
CA CYS A 74 -4.86 -12.93 2.60
C CYS A 74 -5.38 -12.75 4.03
N ASP A 75 -4.84 -11.78 4.74
CA ASP A 75 -5.24 -11.38 6.08
C ASP A 75 -5.56 -9.88 6.12
N VAL A 76 -6.31 -9.48 7.15
CA VAL A 76 -6.66 -8.07 7.41
C VAL A 76 -5.95 -7.66 8.69
N ILE A 77 -5.25 -6.53 8.64
CA ILE A 77 -4.53 -5.98 9.80
C ILE A 77 -5.09 -4.60 10.11
N ARG A 78 -5.31 -4.32 11.39
CA ARG A 78 -5.78 -3.04 11.90
C ARG A 78 -4.80 -2.49 12.93
N LEU A 79 -4.27 -1.30 12.65
CA LEU A 79 -3.40 -0.59 13.57
C LEU A 79 -4.10 0.67 14.09
N LEU A 80 -4.78 0.53 15.23
CA LEU A 80 -5.46 1.63 15.90
C LEU A 80 -4.48 2.46 16.75
N PRO A 81 -4.78 3.75 17.03
CA PRO A 81 -3.89 4.62 17.80
C PRO A 81 -3.58 4.12 19.22
N ASP A 82 -4.47 3.33 19.83
CA ASP A 82 -4.37 2.77 21.18
C ASP A 82 -3.73 1.37 21.22
N ASN A 83 -3.28 0.84 20.08
CA ASN A 83 -2.55 -0.42 20.04
C ASN A 83 -1.25 -0.30 20.87
N ALA A 84 -1.12 -1.15 21.89
CA ALA A 84 0.02 -1.13 22.82
C ALA A 84 1.38 -1.34 22.12
N GLU A 85 1.40 -2.08 21.01
CA GLU A 85 2.61 -2.39 20.24
C GLU A 85 2.89 -1.36 19.13
N ARG A 86 2.07 -0.31 18.99
CA ARG A 86 2.18 0.69 17.91
C ARG A 86 3.58 1.25 17.75
N ALA A 87 4.27 1.57 18.85
CA ALA A 87 5.62 2.11 18.80
C ALA A 87 6.62 1.08 18.25
N THR A 88 6.55 -0.16 18.71
CA THR A 88 7.41 -1.26 18.28
C THR A 88 7.19 -1.61 16.81
N LEU A 89 5.92 -1.76 16.39
CA LEU A 89 5.55 -2.03 15.01
C LEU A 89 6.02 -0.90 14.09
N ARG A 90 5.85 0.36 14.50
CA ARG A 90 6.33 1.52 13.72
C ARG A 90 7.84 1.48 13.53
N THR A 91 8.62 1.17 14.56
CA THR A 91 10.08 1.08 14.43
C THR A 91 10.48 -0.04 13.46
N LYS A 92 9.84 -1.21 13.55
CA LYS A 92 10.12 -2.34 12.66
C LYS A 92 9.94 -1.99 11.18
N PHE A 93 8.89 -1.24 10.83
CA PHE A 93 8.62 -0.83 9.45
C PHE A 93 9.36 0.46 9.02
N LEU A 94 10.10 1.10 9.92
CA LEU A 94 10.87 2.30 9.60
C LEU A 94 12.22 1.97 8.95
N ASP A 95 12.80 0.83 9.31
CA ASP A 95 14.07 0.38 8.76
C ASP A 95 13.86 -0.09 7.32
N GLU A 96 14.71 0.37 6.39
CA GLU A 96 14.66 -0.06 4.99
C GLU A 96 14.95 -1.55 4.88
N HIS A 97 14.10 -2.28 4.15
CA HIS A 97 14.21 -3.72 3.97
C HIS A 97 13.67 -4.15 2.61
N VAL A 98 13.97 -5.41 2.25
CA VAL A 98 13.47 -6.09 1.06
C VAL A 98 12.87 -7.42 1.47
N HIS A 99 11.97 -7.94 0.63
CA HIS A 99 11.36 -9.26 0.78
C HIS A 99 11.76 -10.15 -0.40
N ASP A 100 11.88 -11.46 -0.15
CA ASP A 100 12.10 -12.45 -1.21
C ASP A 100 10.80 -12.75 -2.00
N GLU A 101 9.65 -12.36 -1.46
CA GLU A 101 8.32 -12.47 -2.05
C GLU A 101 7.71 -11.06 -2.21
N ASP A 102 6.71 -10.93 -3.08
CA ASP A 102 6.00 -9.66 -3.26
C ASP A 102 5.31 -9.22 -1.96
N GLU A 103 5.41 -7.92 -1.63
CA GLU A 103 4.60 -7.32 -0.58
C GLU A 103 3.35 -6.67 -1.18
N VAL A 104 2.19 -7.31 -1.00
CA VAL A 104 0.89 -6.78 -1.43
C VAL A 104 0.18 -6.10 -0.27
N ARG A 105 -0.27 -4.85 -0.48
CA ARG A 105 -0.99 -4.04 0.52
C ARG A 105 -2.17 -3.34 -0.13
N PHE A 106 -3.34 -3.48 0.50
CA PHE A 106 -4.57 -2.82 0.07
C PHE A 106 -5.17 -2.07 1.26
N PHE A 107 -5.41 -0.77 1.09
CA PHE A 107 -6.00 0.07 2.13
C PHE A 107 -7.51 0.10 2.01
N VAL A 108 -8.19 -0.38 3.06
CA VAL A 108 -9.65 -0.30 3.18
C VAL A 108 -10.04 0.99 3.89
N GLU A 109 -9.37 1.30 5.00
CA GLU A 109 -9.61 2.47 5.84
C GLU A 109 -8.29 3.06 6.35
N GLY A 110 -8.34 4.33 6.72
CA GLY A 110 -7.17 5.08 7.20
C GLY A 110 -6.23 5.50 6.07
N ALA A 111 -4.96 5.66 6.43
CA ALA A 111 -3.91 6.04 5.49
C ALA A 111 -2.55 5.51 5.97
N GLY A 112 -1.65 5.32 5.03
CA GLY A 112 -0.25 4.98 5.27
C GLY A 112 0.63 5.61 4.20
N VAL A 113 1.94 5.49 4.38
CA VAL A 113 2.94 5.93 3.42
C VAL A 113 3.91 4.79 3.19
N PHE A 114 4.24 4.53 1.93
CA PHE A 114 5.31 3.63 1.53
C PHE A 114 6.43 4.48 0.98
N TYR A 115 7.65 4.28 1.49
CA TYR A 115 8.84 4.90 0.95
C TYR A 115 9.56 3.87 0.08
N ILE A 116 9.59 4.09 -1.23
CA ILE A 116 10.24 3.18 -2.17
C ILE A 116 11.46 3.85 -2.78
N ARG A 117 12.63 3.26 -2.59
CA ARG A 117 13.89 3.74 -3.14
C ARG A 117 14.01 3.28 -4.61
N GLY A 118 14.02 4.23 -5.53
CA GLY A 118 14.41 4.02 -6.93
C GLY A 118 15.90 4.33 -7.17
N THR A 119 16.32 4.36 -8.43
CA THR A 119 17.72 4.63 -8.81
C THR A 119 18.18 6.03 -8.42
N ASP A 120 17.38 7.06 -8.75
CA ASP A 120 17.74 8.48 -8.57
C ASP A 120 16.76 9.25 -7.67
N ALA A 121 15.69 8.60 -7.19
CA ALA A 121 14.63 9.24 -6.43
C ALA A 121 14.01 8.30 -5.39
N VAL A 122 13.39 8.89 -4.36
CA VAL A 122 12.52 8.20 -3.40
C VAL A 122 11.07 8.54 -3.71
N TYR A 123 10.22 7.51 -3.80
CA TYR A 123 8.79 7.60 -4.08
C TYR A 123 8.04 7.48 -2.75
N ALA A 124 7.14 8.44 -2.44
CA ALA A 124 6.40 8.53 -1.18
C ALA A 124 4.94 8.96 -1.35
#